data_AF-A0A1Q5QUB2-F1
#
_entry.id   AF-A0A1Q5QUB2-F1
#
_cell.length_a   1.000
_cell.length_b   1.000
_cell.length_c   1.000
_cell.angle_alpha   90.00
_cell.angle_beta   90.00
_cell.angle_gamma   90.00
#
_symmetry.space_group_name_H-M   'P 1'
#
loop_
_entity.id
_entity.type
_entity.pdbx_description
1 polymer ?
#
loop_
_entity_poly.entity_id
_entity_poly.type
_entity_poly.pdbx_seq_one_letter_code
_entity_poly.pdbx_strand_id
1 'polypeptide(L)' 'MAKQPKTSAELEDMILQKLLIGGAYVSVRPDPIYGWQATVITAPKHAKGIQERADTIAAELRKKFTLKG' A
#
# COMPACT_ATOMS: atom_id res chain seq x y z
N MET A 1 2.34 -6.96 19.97
CA MET A 1 3.20 -5.82 19.60
C MET A 1 2.31 -4.69 19.12
N ALA A 2 2.50 -3.47 19.59
CA ALA A 2 1.77 -2.31 19.07
C ALA A 2 2.20 -2.04 17.62
N LYS A 3 1.24 -1.72 16.75
CA LYS A 3 1.54 -1.36 15.35
C LYS A 3 2.28 -0.03 15.32
N GLN A 4 3.28 0.10 14.44
CA GLN A 4 4.05 1.33 14.30
C GLN A 4 3.31 2.30 13.38
N PRO A 5 3.14 3.58 13.77
CA PRO A 5 2.53 4.58 12.89
C PRO A 5 3.50 4.94 11.76
N LYS A 6 2.99 5.01 10.54
CA LYS A 6 3.71 5.38 9.32
C LYS A 6 2.88 6.37 8.50
N THR A 7 3.53 7.35 7.87
CA THR A 7 2.84 8.28 6.97
C THR A 7 2.35 7.55 5.71
N SER A 8 1.44 8.16 4.96
CA SER A 8 1.02 7.62 3.65
C SER A 8 2.22 7.42 2.73
N ALA A 9 3.12 8.40 2.63
CA ALA A 9 4.32 8.33 1.79
C ALA A 9 5.24 7.16 2.18
N GLU A 10 5.46 6.94 3.49
CA GLU A 10 6.28 5.79 3.93
C GLU A 10 5.63 4.45 3.57
N LEU A 11 4.30 4.34 3.69
CA LEU A 11 3.58 3.12 3.31
C LEU A 11 3.57 2.92 1.79
N GLU A 12 3.43 3.99 1.01
CA GLU A 12 3.51 3.98 -0.46
C GLU A 12 4.88 3.45 -0.92
N ASP A 13 5.97 3.99 -0.37
CA ASP A 13 7.33 3.54 -0.67
C ASP A 13 7.52 2.06 -0.33
N MET A 14 7.05 1.61 0.83
CA MET A 14 7.16 0.22 1.25
C MET A 14 6.38 -0.74 0.33
N ILE A 15 5.24 -0.30 -0.20
CA ILE A 15 4.45 -1.09 -1.14
C ILE A 15 5.15 -1.14 -2.50
N LEU A 16 5.64 -0.01 -3.01
CA LEU A 16 6.37 0.07 -4.27
C LEU A 16 7.65 -0.78 -4.26
N GLN A 17 8.42 -0.73 -3.17
CA GLN A 17 9.62 -1.57 -2.98
C GLN A 17 9.29 -3.07 -3.02
N LYS A 18 8.11 -3.47 -2.54
CA LYS A 18 7.66 -4.87 -2.56
C LYS A 18 7.01 -5.29 -3.88
N LEU A 19 6.42 -4.35 -4.62
CA LEU A 19 5.82 -4.61 -5.92
C LEU A 19 6.88 -4.91 -6.99
N LEU A 20 8.07 -4.32 -6.88
CA LEU A 20 9.19 -4.46 -7.85
C LEU A 20 8.77 -4.12 -9.29
N ILE A 21 7.84 -3.18 -9.45
CA ILE A 21 7.32 -2.75 -10.75
C ILE A 21 7.70 -1.28 -10.96
N GLY A 22 8.58 -1.03 -11.92
CA GLY A 22 8.92 0.32 -12.34
C GLY A 22 7.73 1.00 -13.03
N GLY A 23 7.54 2.29 -12.76
CA GLY A 23 6.49 3.10 -13.38
C GLY A 23 5.07 2.86 -12.84
N ALA A 24 4.91 2.08 -11.77
CA ALA A 24 3.68 2.03 -11.01
C ALA A 24 3.67 3.14 -9.95
N TYR A 25 2.51 3.77 -9.76
CA TYR A 25 2.27 4.70 -8.67
C TYR A 25 1.17 4.14 -7.77
N VAL A 26 1.42 4.13 -6.47
CA VAL A 26 0.46 3.69 -5.45
C VAL A 26 0.19 4.86 -4.51
N SER A 27 -1.07 5.03 -4.14
CA SER A 27 -1.51 5.95 -3.11
C SER A 27 -2.02 5.17 -1.89
N VAL A 28 -1.66 5.59 -0.69
CA VAL A 28 -2.20 5.05 0.55
C VAL A 28 -3.17 6.04 1.18
N ARG A 29 -4.38 5.57 1.48
CA ARG A 29 -5.46 6.40 2.02
C ARG A 29 -6.10 5.78 3.25
N PRO A 30 -6.64 6.58 4.18
CA PRO A 30 -7.48 6.08 5.27
C PRO A 30 -8.62 5.24 4.72
N ASP A 31 -8.91 4.13 5.41
CA ASP A 31 -9.98 3.22 5.05
C ASP A 31 -10.75 2.79 6.31
N PRO A 32 -12.08 2.90 6.34
CA PRO A 32 -12.85 2.60 7.54
C PRO A 32 -12.93 1.11 7.89
N ILE A 33 -12.63 0.21 6.94
CA ILE A 33 -12.71 -1.24 7.15
C ILE A 33 -11.37 -1.78 7.65
N TYR A 34 -10.28 -1.36 7.00
CA TYR A 34 -8.94 -1.89 7.24
C TYR A 34 -8.00 -0.93 7.98
N GLY A 35 -8.44 0.31 8.25
CA GLY A 35 -7.64 1.42 8.77
C GLY A 35 -6.97 2.22 7.65
N TRP A 36 -6.38 1.54 6.67
CA TRP A 36 -5.85 2.15 5.46
C TRP A 36 -5.80 1.16 4.30
N GLN A 37 -5.88 1.67 3.07
CA GLN A 37 -5.83 0.90 1.84
C GLN A 37 -4.80 1.46 0.86
N ALA A 38 -4.34 0.60 -0.04
CA ALA A 38 -3.43 0.97 -1.11
C ALA A 38 -4.17 0.95 -2.45
N THR A 39 -4.01 2.00 -3.25
CA THR A 39 -4.66 2.12 -4.55
C THR A 39 -3.61 2.41 -5.60
N VAL A 40 -3.53 1.55 -6.60
CA VAL A 40 -2.70 1.74 -7.78
C VAL A 40 -3.35 2.82 -8.63
N ILE A 41 -2.69 3.97 -8.75
CA ILE A 41 -3.17 5.10 -9.56
C ILE A 41 -2.70 4.95 -11.00
N THR A 42 -1.45 4.53 -11.19
CA THR A 42 -0.88 4.28 -12.52
C THR A 42 -0.14 2.95 -12.52
N ALA A 43 -0.20 2.28 -13.66
CA ALA A 43 0.47 1.01 -13.89
C ALA A 43 0.85 0.93 -15.37
N PRO A 44 2.08 0.48 -15.71
CA PRO A 44 2.51 0.37 -17.10
C PRO A 44 1.73 -0.70 -17.87
N LYS A 45 1.37 -1.83 -17.23
CA LYS A 45 0.55 -2.93 -17.76
C LYS A 45 -0.15 -3.67 -16.62
N HIS A 46 -1.23 -4.41 -16.92
CA HIS A 46 -1.92 -5.30 -15.95
C HIS A 46 -2.38 -4.63 -14.64
N ALA A 47 -2.99 -3.44 -14.73
CA ALA A 47 -3.41 -2.66 -13.56
C ALA A 47 -4.19 -3.47 -12.50
N LYS A 48 -5.11 -4.36 -12.92
CA LYS A 48 -5.85 -5.24 -12.01
C LYS A 48 -4.95 -6.18 -11.21
N GLY A 49 -4.03 -6.89 -11.87
CA GLY A 49 -3.11 -7.81 -11.19
C GLY A 49 -2.10 -7.09 -10.29
N ILE A 50 -1.73 -5.85 -10.64
CA ILE A 50 -0.89 -5.00 -9.80
C ILE A 50 -1.66 -4.53 -8.56
N GLN A 51 -2.94 -4.16 -8.71
CA GLN A 51 -3.80 -3.81 -7.59
C GLN A 51 -3.96 -4.98 -6.62
N GLU A 52 -4.25 -6.20 -7.11
CA GLU A 52 -4.37 -7.40 -6.26
C GLU A 52 -3.07 -7.71 -5.49
N ARG A 53 -1.90 -7.50 -6.12
CA ARG A 53 -0.61 -7.60 -5.42
C ARG A 53 -0.43 -6.49 -4.38
N ALA A 54 -0.78 -5.25 -4.71
CA ALA A 54 -0.71 -4.13 -3.79
C ALA A 54 -1.60 -4.36 -2.55
N ASP A 55 -2.80 -4.90 -2.74
CA ASP A 55 -3.73 -5.26 -1.67
C ASP A 55 -3.17 -6.35 -0.77
N THR A 56 -2.54 -7.37 -1.36
CA THR A 56 -1.88 -8.45 -0.61
C THR A 56 -0.73 -7.91 0.24
N ILE A 57 0.11 -7.04 -0.34
CA ILE A 57 1.21 -6.39 0.38
C ILE A 57 0.67 -5.48 1.49
N ALA A 58 -0.37 -4.69 1.22
CA ALA A 58 -1.00 -3.82 2.19
C ALA A 58 -1.57 -4.64 3.37
N ALA A 59 -2.22 -5.77 3.11
CA ALA A 59 -2.72 -6.66 4.17
C ALA A 59 -1.61 -7.16 5.10
N GLU A 60 -0.43 -7.50 4.57
CA GLU A 60 0.73 -7.88 5.38
C GLU A 60 1.32 -6.70 6.16
N LEU A 61 1.41 -5.53 5.54
CA LEU A 61 1.91 -4.32 6.19
C LEU A 61 0.97 -3.85 7.31
N ARG A 62 -0.35 -3.96 7.14
CA ARG A 62 -1.36 -3.62 8.16
C ARG A 62 -1.23 -4.43 9.45
N LYS A 63 -0.60 -5.60 9.42
CA LYS A 63 -0.29 -6.38 10.65
C LYS A 63 0.75 -5.68 11.52
N LYS A 64 1.62 -4.87 10.92
CA LYS A 64 2.77 -4.22 11.57
C LYS A 64 2.62 -2.70 11.69
N PHE A 65 1.87 -2.07 10.78
CA PHE A 65 1.83 -0.62 10.62
C PHE A 65 0.41 -0.07 10.60
N THR A 66 0.24 1.12 11.16
CA THR A 66 -0.97 1.94 11.04
C THR A 66 -0.66 3.18 10.23
N LEU A 67 -1.68 3.74 9.56
CA LEU A 67 -1.56 5.02 8.91
C LEU A 67 -1.56 6.13 9.98
N LYS A 68 -0.53 6.97 9.92
CA LYS A 68 -0.42 8.19 10.72
C LYS A 68 -1.28 9.26 10.04
N GLY A 69 -2.28 9.74 10.78
CA GLY A 69 -3.11 10.88 10.37
C GLY A 69 -2.37 12.20 10.43
#